data_AF-A0A151QMD6-F1
#
_entry.id   AF-A0A151QMD6-F1
#
_cell.length_a   1.000
_cell.length_b   1.000
_cell.length_c   1.000
_cell.angle_alpha   90.00
_cell.angle_beta   90.00
_cell.angle_gamma   90.00
#
_symmetry.space_group_name_H-M   'P 1'
#
loop_
_entity.id
_entity.type
_entity.pdbx_description
1 polymer ?
#
loop_
_entity_poly.entity_id
_entity_poly.type
_entity_poly.pdbx_seq_one_letter_code
_entity_poly.pdbx_strand_id
1 'polypeptide(L)'
;MDDNLEKMIRDVGKENFERAHVYDTLKSDFEKPLYPGCSMFTRLSATLRLFSLKARNGWTDINFIELLELLKEMLPEDNKLPNRNYEEKRILCPMGLEYKKIQACPNDCVLYTNDFATLKVCLTCG
;
A
#
# COMPACT_ATOMS: atom_id res chain seq x y z
N MET A 1 -14.81 15.94 22.54
CA MET A 1 -15.13 14.87 21.56
C MET A 1 -14.06 13.79 21.51
N ASP A 2 -12.93 13.95 22.22
CA ASP A 2 -11.77 13.04 22.17
C ASP A 2 -11.77 11.98 23.30
N ASP A 3 -12.27 12.33 24.49
CA ASP A 3 -12.30 11.45 25.68
C ASP A 3 -13.03 10.11 25.47
N ASN A 4 -13.98 10.07 24.55
CA ASN A 4 -14.74 8.85 24.25
C ASN A 4 -13.98 7.92 23.29
N LEU A 5 -13.17 8.50 22.39
CA LEU A 5 -12.32 7.76 21.47
C LEU A 5 -11.13 7.12 22.21
N GLU A 6 -10.48 7.88 23.09
CA GLU A 6 -9.41 7.34 23.95
C GLU A 6 -9.90 6.19 24.83
N LYS A 7 -11.12 6.31 25.37
CA LYS A 7 -11.74 5.24 26.16
C LYS A 7 -11.96 3.97 25.34
N MET A 8 -12.49 4.09 24.12
CA MET A 8 -12.66 2.94 23.21
C MET A 8 -11.32 2.30 22.80
N ILE A 9 -10.30 3.11 22.50
CA ILE A 9 -8.95 2.61 22.15
C ILE A 9 -8.34 1.84 23.32
N ARG A 10 -8.55 2.32 24.55
CA ARG A 10 -8.05 1.66 25.76
C ARG A 10 -8.79 0.37 26.07
N ASP A 11 -10.11 0.32 25.84
CA ASP A 11 -10.95 -0.85 26.13
C ASP A 11 -10.75 -1.99 25.09
N VAL A 12 -10.53 -1.65 23.82
CA VAL A 12 -10.31 -2.61 22.72
C VAL A 12 -8.83 -2.97 22.54
N GLY A 13 -7.93 -2.07 22.96
CA GLY A 13 -6.49 -2.13 22.71
C GLY A 13 -6.14 -1.53 21.34
N LYS A 14 -5.09 -0.71 21.31
CA LYS A 14 -4.67 0.06 20.12
C LYS A 14 -4.52 -0.78 18.86
N GLU A 15 -3.87 -1.94 18.94
CA GLU A 15 -3.63 -2.82 17.80
C GLU A 15 -4.93 -3.42 17.23
N ASN A 16 -5.87 -3.81 18.09
CA ASN A 16 -7.16 -4.36 17.67
C ASN A 16 -8.08 -3.27 17.10
N PHE A 17 -8.03 -2.07 17.67
CA PHE A 17 -8.77 -0.92 17.17
C PHE A 17 -8.26 -0.50 15.78
N GLU A 18 -6.94 -0.41 15.62
CA GLU A 18 -6.31 -0.16 14.32
C GLU A 18 -6.70 -1.23 13.29
N ARG A 19 -6.65 -2.52 13.66
CA ARG A 19 -7.03 -3.63 12.77
C ARG A 19 -8.52 -3.60 12.38
N ALA A 20 -9.43 -3.26 13.30
CA ALA A 20 -10.85 -3.15 13.02
C ALA A 20 -11.15 -1.97 12.07
N HIS A 21 -10.59 -0.80 12.34
CA HIS A 21 -10.74 0.38 11.47
C HIS A 21 -10.18 0.12 10.06
N VAL A 22 -9.05 -0.57 9.99
CA VAL A 22 -8.41 -1.00 8.75
C VAL A 22 -9.33 -1.93 7.94
N TYR A 23 -9.95 -2.92 8.60
CA TYR A 23 -10.89 -3.84 7.98
C TYR A 23 -12.15 -3.12 7.45
N ASP A 24 -12.72 -2.20 8.23
CA ASP A 24 -13.89 -1.42 7.81
C ASP A 24 -13.59 -0.52 6.60
N THR A 25 -12.39 0.04 6.55
CA THR A 25 -11.92 0.86 5.42
C THR A 25 -11.79 -0.01 4.16
N LEU A 26 -11.17 -1.19 4.28
CA LEU A 26 -11.05 -2.15 3.18
C LEU A 26 -12.41 -2.61 2.68
N LYS A 27 -13.34 -2.92 3.58
CA LYS A 27 -14.69 -3.33 3.23
C LYS A 27 -15.44 -2.24 2.48
N SER A 28 -15.35 -0.99 2.95
CA SER A 28 -15.90 0.17 2.24
C SER A 28 -15.32 0.32 0.83
N ASP A 29 -14.00 0.17 0.68
CA ASP A 29 -13.33 0.28 -0.63
C ASP A 29 -13.61 -0.94 -1.54
N PHE A 30 -13.93 -2.10 -0.97
CA PHE A 30 -14.38 -3.28 -1.70
C PHE A 30 -15.79 -3.08 -2.27
N GLU A 31 -16.70 -2.44 -1.53
CA GLU A 31 -18.09 -2.26 -1.96
C GLU A 31 -18.25 -1.10 -2.98
N LYS A 32 -17.29 -0.19 -3.07
CA LYS A 32 -17.38 0.98 -3.96
C LYS A 32 -16.88 0.69 -5.38
N PRO A 33 -17.69 0.95 -6.42
CA PRO A 33 -17.25 0.83 -7.80
C PRO A 33 -16.12 1.84 -8.09
N LEU A 34 -15.26 1.53 -9.06
CA LEU A 34 -14.12 2.37 -9.42
C LEU A 34 -14.56 3.76 -9.91
N TYR A 35 -15.70 3.83 -10.59
CA TYR A 35 -16.43 5.04 -10.99
C TYR A 35 -17.91 4.67 -11.13
N PRO A 36 -18.86 5.61 -11.13
CA PRO A 36 -20.28 5.30 -11.26
C PRO A 36 -20.60 4.48 -12.50
N GLY A 37 -21.35 3.38 -12.30
CA GLY A 37 -21.69 2.44 -13.37
C GLY A 37 -20.61 1.40 -13.68
N CYS A 38 -19.42 1.45 -13.05
CA CYS A 38 -18.41 0.40 -13.21
C CYS A 38 -18.85 -0.89 -12.49
N SER A 39 -19.29 -1.90 -13.26
CA SER A 39 -19.67 -3.22 -12.72
C SER A 39 -18.49 -4.18 -12.61
N MET A 40 -17.42 -3.95 -13.39
CA MET A 40 -16.29 -4.86 -13.51
C MET A 40 -15.22 -4.65 -12.44
N PHE A 41 -15.07 -3.42 -11.95
CA PHE A 41 -14.03 -3.05 -11.01
C PHE A 41 -14.56 -2.20 -9.86
N THR A 42 -14.21 -2.61 -8.65
CA THR A 42 -14.25 -1.80 -7.44
C THR A 42 -12.94 -1.07 -7.26
N ARG A 43 -12.91 -0.01 -6.44
CA ARG A 43 -11.67 0.71 -6.12
C ARG A 43 -10.58 -0.25 -5.65
N LEU A 44 -10.91 -1.11 -4.68
CA LEU A 44 -9.97 -2.08 -4.13
C LEU A 44 -9.44 -3.06 -5.19
N SER A 45 -10.33 -3.63 -6.00
CA SER A 45 -9.96 -4.63 -7.02
C SER A 45 -9.06 -4.05 -8.11
N ALA A 46 -9.31 -2.81 -8.54
CA ALA A 46 -8.48 -2.11 -9.51
C ALA A 46 -7.08 -1.84 -8.96
N THR A 47 -7.00 -1.27 -7.74
CA THR A 47 -5.74 -1.02 -7.03
C THR A 47 -4.93 -2.32 -6.91
N LEU A 48 -5.50 -3.38 -6.35
CA LEU A 48 -4.80 -4.67 -6.17
C LEU A 48 -4.24 -5.27 -7.47
N ARG A 49 -5.03 -5.24 -8.56
CA ARG A 49 -4.59 -5.76 -9.85
C ARG A 49 -3.45 -4.94 -10.45
N LEU A 50 -3.50 -3.61 -10.33
CA LEU A 50 -2.43 -2.73 -10.80
C LEU A 50 -1.13 -2.94 -10.01
N PHE A 51 -1.18 -3.12 -8.69
CA PHE A 51 0.02 -3.46 -7.89
C PHE A 51 0.58 -4.81 -8.20
N SER A 52 -0.29 -5.80 -8.35
CA SER A 52 0.13 -7.14 -8.74
C SER A 52 0.86 -7.11 -10.08
N LEU A 53 0.40 -6.29 -11.02
CA LEU A 53 1.05 -6.10 -12.31
C LEU A 53 2.41 -5.41 -12.17
N LYS A 54 2.46 -4.30 -11.41
CA LYS A 54 3.70 -3.57 -11.10
C LYS A 54 4.74 -4.50 -10.50
N ALA A 55 4.38 -5.23 -9.45
CA ALA A 55 5.29 -6.12 -8.72
C ALA A 55 5.79 -7.27 -9.58
N ARG A 56 4.87 -7.95 -10.31
CA ARG A 56 5.22 -9.07 -11.19
C ARG A 56 6.15 -8.67 -12.34
N ASN A 57 6.03 -7.43 -12.81
CA ASN A 57 6.78 -6.93 -13.96
C ASN A 57 7.98 -6.05 -13.55
N GLY A 58 8.27 -5.92 -12.26
CA GLY A 58 9.39 -5.11 -11.77
C GLY A 58 9.32 -3.64 -12.16
N TRP A 59 8.12 -3.08 -12.28
CA TRP A 59 7.95 -1.70 -12.72
C TRP A 59 8.46 -0.72 -11.66
N THR A 60 9.27 0.25 -12.10
CA THR A 60 9.75 1.32 -11.25
C THR A 60 8.58 2.13 -10.69
N ASP A 61 8.81 2.85 -9.59
CA ASP A 61 7.82 3.77 -9.03
C ASP A 61 7.49 4.89 -10.02
N ILE A 62 8.47 5.40 -10.74
CA ILE A 62 8.30 6.48 -11.73
C ILE A 62 7.35 6.04 -12.84
N ASN A 63 7.68 4.97 -13.57
CA ASN A 63 6.88 4.52 -14.72
C ASN A 63 5.46 4.14 -14.31
N PHE A 64 5.31 3.59 -13.10
CA PHE A 64 4.00 3.20 -12.60
C PHE A 64 3.15 4.40 -12.19
N ILE A 65 3.75 5.45 -11.62
CA ILE A 65 3.06 6.71 -11.35
C ILE A 65 2.58 7.35 -12.66
N GLU A 66 3.44 7.44 -13.67
CA GLU A 66 3.07 7.98 -14.99
C GLU A 66 1.92 7.20 -15.62
N LEU A 67 1.92 5.86 -15.49
CA LEU A 67 0.79 5.04 -15.94
C LEU A 67 -0.50 5.35 -15.18
N LEU A 68 -0.44 5.50 -13.85
CA LEU A 68 -1.64 5.82 -13.05
C LEU A 68 -2.22 7.18 -13.42
N GLU A 69 -1.37 8.18 -13.67
CA GLU A 69 -1.78 9.50 -14.14
C GLU A 69 -2.49 9.40 -15.50
N LEU A 70 -1.90 8.68 -16.46
CA LEU A 70 -2.52 8.45 -17.77
C LEU A 70 -3.86 7.71 -17.67
N LEU A 71 -3.94 6.65 -16.85
CA LEU A 71 -5.18 5.91 -16.64
C LEU A 71 -6.27 6.82 -16.05
N LYS A 72 -5.90 7.76 -15.19
CA LYS A 72 -6.84 8.69 -14.57
C LYS A 72 -7.39 9.70 -15.57
N GLU A 73 -6.59 10.14 -16.53
CA GLU A 73 -7.03 10.98 -17.65
C GLU A 73 -7.94 10.22 -18.64
N MET A 74 -7.73 8.92 -18.81
CA MET A 74 -8.55 8.09 -19.69
C MET A 74 -9.91 7.69 -19.08
N LEU A 75 -10.02 7.71 -17.75
CA LEU A 75 -11.23 7.33 -17.01
C LEU A 75 -12.16 8.53 -16.77
N PRO A 76 -13.45 8.29 -16.44
CA PRO A 76 -14.36 9.36 -16.05
C PRO A 76 -13.82 10.23 -14.90
N GLU A 77 -14.15 11.51 -14.89
CA GLU A 77 -13.60 12.51 -13.95
C GLU A 77 -13.81 12.14 -12.46
N ASP A 78 -14.89 11.42 -12.14
CA ASP A 78 -15.27 11.03 -10.79
C ASP A 78 -14.68 9.69 -10.31
N ASN A 79 -13.76 9.11 -11.08
CA ASN A 79 -13.10 7.85 -10.75
C ASN A 79 -12.32 7.91 -9.43
N LYS A 80 -12.20 6.74 -8.80
CA LYS A 80 -11.56 6.54 -7.48
C LYS A 80 -10.16 5.93 -7.59
N LEU A 81 -9.56 5.97 -8.77
CA LEU A 81 -8.20 5.47 -8.97
C LEU A 81 -7.22 6.30 -8.12
N PRO A 82 -6.35 5.67 -7.32
CA PRO A 82 -5.38 6.39 -6.52
C PRO A 82 -4.39 7.15 -7.39
N ASN A 83 -4.03 8.34 -6.94
CA ASN A 83 -3.20 9.30 -7.68
C ASN A 83 -1.71 9.03 -7.48
N ARG A 84 -1.33 8.50 -6.31
CA ARG A 84 0.07 8.32 -5.87
C ARG A 84 0.22 7.19 -4.87
N ASN A 85 1.45 6.65 -4.81
CA ASN A 85 1.90 5.61 -3.86
C ASN A 85 1.47 5.80 -2.40
N TYR A 86 1.20 7.02 -1.91
CA TYR A 86 0.78 7.23 -0.50
C TYR A 86 -0.64 6.73 -0.21
N GLU A 87 -1.59 6.97 -1.12
CA GLU A 87 -2.96 6.48 -0.95
C GLU A 87 -3.05 4.98 -1.16
N GLU A 88 -2.25 4.42 -2.06
CA GLU A 88 -2.12 2.97 -2.19
C GLU A 88 -1.51 2.33 -0.96
N LYS A 89 -0.43 2.88 -0.39
CA LYS A 89 0.21 2.33 0.80
C LYS A 89 -0.83 2.26 1.92
N ARG A 90 -1.75 3.23 2.00
CA ARG A 90 -2.88 3.17 2.93
C ARG A 90 -3.92 2.10 2.61
N ILE A 91 -4.06 1.66 1.37
CA ILE A 91 -4.98 0.58 0.97
C ILE A 91 -4.29 -0.79 1.13
N LEU A 92 -3.00 -0.91 0.79
CA LEU A 92 -2.25 -2.17 0.78
C LEU A 92 -1.70 -2.56 2.16
N CYS A 93 -1.24 -1.60 2.96
CA CYS A 93 -0.69 -1.83 4.31
C CYS A 93 -1.73 -2.52 5.24
N PRO A 94 -3.02 -2.14 5.23
CA PRO A 94 -4.13 -2.91 5.79
C PRO A 94 -4.18 -4.41 5.51
N MET A 95 -3.78 -4.83 4.30
CA MET A 95 -4.00 -6.19 3.80
C MET A 95 -2.85 -7.14 4.17
N GLY A 96 -1.99 -6.76 5.12
CA GLY A 96 -0.81 -7.56 5.48
C GLY A 96 0.28 -7.56 4.41
N LEU A 97 0.15 -6.72 3.37
CA LEU A 97 1.24 -6.39 2.44
C LEU A 97 2.18 -5.38 3.10
N GLU A 98 2.66 -5.71 4.30
CA GLU A 98 3.63 -4.91 5.03
C GLU A 98 4.93 -4.83 4.23
N TYR A 99 5.29 -3.62 3.82
CA TYR A 99 6.57 -3.38 3.18
C TYR A 99 7.65 -3.21 4.26
N LYS A 100 8.53 -4.20 4.39
CA LYS A 100 9.72 -4.06 5.24
C LYS A 100 10.83 -3.38 4.43
N LYS A 101 11.14 -2.13 4.78
CA LYS A 101 12.28 -1.43 4.16
C LYS A 101 13.57 -2.07 4.67
N ILE A 102 14.24 -2.77 3.76
CA ILE A 102 15.52 -3.43 4.02
C ILE A 102 16.63 -2.53 3.48
N GLN A 103 17.67 -2.30 4.28
CA GLN A 103 18.86 -1.61 3.79
C GLN A 103 19.63 -2.55 2.85
N ALA A 104 20.11 -2.01 1.73
CA ALA A 104 20.97 -2.72 0.79
C ALA A 104 22.37 -2.08 0.78
N CYS A 105 23.38 -2.87 0.46
CA CYS A 105 24.68 -2.32 0.08
C CYS A 105 24.53 -1.38 -1.13
N PRO A 106 25.20 -0.22 -1.20
CA PRO A 106 25.14 0.66 -2.36
C PRO A 106 25.58 0.01 -3.69
N ASN A 107 26.41 -1.05 -3.61
CA ASN A 107 26.85 -1.85 -4.76
C ASN A 107 26.01 -3.13 -4.94
N ASP A 108 24.83 -3.20 -4.30
CA ASP A 108 23.87 -4.31 -4.36
C ASP A 108 24.41 -5.71 -3.99
N CYS A 109 25.55 -5.78 -3.30
CA CYS A 109 26.18 -7.06 -2.95
C CYS A 109 25.40 -7.87 -1.90
N VAL A 110 24.66 -7.19 -1.01
CA VAL A 110 23.92 -7.83 0.08
C VAL A 110 22.73 -6.97 0.51
N LEU A 111 21.66 -7.64 0.92
CA LEU A 111 20.54 -7.07 1.65
C LEU A 111 20.73 -7.32 3.15
N TYR A 112 20.73 -6.27 3.97
CA TYR A 112 20.91 -6.36 5.43
C TYR A 112 19.65 -6.90 6.10
N THR A 113 19.45 -8.21 5.97
CA THR A 113 18.34 -8.99 6.55
C THR A 113 18.87 -10.22 7.24
N ASN A 114 18.06 -10.81 8.13
CA ASN A 114 18.36 -12.07 8.81
C ASN A 114 19.77 -12.05 9.41
N ASP A 115 20.64 -12.96 8.97
CA ASP A 115 22.02 -13.14 9.45
C ASP A 115 22.92 -11.93 9.18
N PHE A 116 22.54 -11.06 8.24
CA PHE A 116 23.30 -9.84 7.88
C PHE A 116 22.69 -8.58 8.51
N ALA A 117 21.62 -8.67 9.30
CA ALA A 117 20.89 -7.52 9.82
C ALA A 117 21.72 -6.59 10.73
N THR A 118 22.75 -7.13 11.40
CA THR A 118 23.61 -6.36 12.30
C THR A 118 24.86 -5.80 11.63
N LEU A 119 25.11 -6.14 10.36
CA LEU A 119 26.28 -5.65 9.64
C LEU A 119 26.10 -4.19 9.25
N LYS A 120 27.13 -3.39 9.53
CA LYS A 120 27.18 -1.97 9.14
C LYS A 120 28.00 -1.73 7.87
N VAL A 121 28.74 -2.76 7.44
CA VAL A 121 29.69 -2.72 6.34
C VAL A 121 29.50 -3.98 5.51
N CYS A 122 29.56 -3.84 4.20
CA CYS A 122 29.42 -4.96 3.27
C CYS A 122 30.71 -5.78 3.25
N LEU A 123 30.61 -7.08 3.56
CA LEU A 123 31.76 -7.98 3.57
C LEU A 123 32.45 -8.12 2.20
N THR A 124 31.72 -7.85 1.11
CA THR A 124 32.25 -7.89 -0.26
C THR A 124 32.94 -6.59 -0.66
N CYS A 125 32.45 -5.44 -0.19
CA CYS A 125 32.98 -4.13 -0.59
C CYS A 125 34.14 -3.66 0.30
N GLY A 126 34.17 -4.10 1.57
CA GLY A 126 35.09 -3.57 2.57
C GLY A 126 34.55 -2.34 3.29
#